data_AF-I5BQ43-F1
#
_entry.id   AF-I5BQ43-F1
#
_cell.length_a   1.000
_cell.length_b   1.000
_cell.length_c   1.000
_cell.angle_alpha   90.00
_cell.angle_beta   90.00
_cell.angle_gamma   90.00
#
_symmetry.space_group_name_H-M   'P 1'
#
loop_
_entity.id
_entity.type
_entity.pdbx_description
1 polymer ?
#
loop_
_entity_poly.entity_id
_entity_poly.type
_entity_poly.pdbx_seq_one_letter_code
_entity_poly.pdbx_strand_id
1 'polypeptide(L)' 'VGEAFTYTITVTNNGPSDAQQVVVTDALPAGVSFVSADTGGSLDNGVVSWPVGTLAAARRST' A
#
# COMPACT_ATOMS: atom_id res chain seq x y z
N VAL A 1 21.63 -0.22 -18.65
CA VAL A 1 20.31 -0.88 -18.61
C VAL A 1 19.74 -0.63 -17.21
N GLY A 2 18.44 -0.37 -17.06
CA GLY A 2 17.81 -0.21 -15.74
C GLY A 2 17.55 -1.56 -15.08
N GLU A 3 17.68 -1.63 -13.75
CA GLU A 3 17.36 -2.82 -12.96
C GLU A 3 15.99 -2.68 -12.30
N ALA A 4 15.22 -3.77 -12.27
CA ALA A 4 13.98 -3.83 -11.51
C ALA A 4 14.31 -4.25 -10.07
N PHE A 5 13.63 -3.62 -9.11
CA PHE A 5 13.63 -4.06 -7.72
C PHE A 5 12.20 -4.29 -7.24
N THR A 6 12.04 -5.11 -6.22
CA THR A 6 10.74 -5.46 -5.64
C THR A 6 10.80 -5.24 -4.14
N TYR A 7 9.72 -4.73 -3.57
CA TYR A 7 9.56 -4.48 -2.14
C TYR A 7 8.14 -4.81 -1.70
N THR A 8 7.97 -4.97 -0.38
CA THR A 8 6.69 -5.29 0.25
C THR A 8 6.28 -4.15 1.18
N ILE A 9 5.03 -3.72 1.07
CA ILE A 9 4.41 -2.77 2.00
C ILE A 9 3.51 -3.57 2.95
N THR A 10 3.76 -3.46 4.26
CA THR A 10 2.93 -4.07 5.30
C THR A 10 2.12 -2.99 6.00
N VAL A 11 0.80 -3.16 6.06
CA VAL A 11 -0.11 -2.21 6.71
C VAL A 11 -0.87 -2.90 7.83
N THR A 12 -0.82 -2.32 9.02
CA THR A 12 -1.48 -2.84 10.22
C THR A 12 -2.28 -1.74 10.90
N ASN A 13 -3.53 -2.02 11.23
CA ASN A 13 -4.34 -1.15 12.06
C ASN A 13 -4.07 -1.45 13.55
N ASN A 14 -3.24 -0.62 14.18
CA ASN A 14 -2.92 -0.72 15.62
C ASN A 14 -3.93 0.02 16.52
N GLY A 15 -4.99 0.59 15.96
CA GLY A 15 -6.05 1.24 16.70
C GLY A 15 -7.00 0.25 17.39
N PRO A 16 -7.84 0.74 18.32
CA PRO A 16 -8.81 -0.10 19.03
C PRO A 16 -10.06 -0.43 18.21
N SER A 17 -10.20 0.11 16.99
CA SER A 17 -11.39 -0.03 16.14
C SER A 17 -11.01 -0.22 14.68
N ASP A 18 -11.91 -0.80 13.89
CA ASP A 18 -11.66 -1.11 12.47
C ASP A 18 -11.43 0.17 11.66
N ALA A 19 -10.39 0.16 10.84
CA ALA A 19 -10.10 1.23 9.88
C ALA A 19 -10.87 0.93 8.59
N GLN A 20 -11.69 1.88 8.17
CA GLN A 20 -12.56 1.74 7.00
C GLN A 20 -12.00 2.54 5.83
N GLN A 21 -12.26 2.07 4.60
CA GLN A 21 -11.89 2.76 3.35
C GLN A 21 -10.39 3.11 3.28
N VAL A 22 -9.53 2.23 3.79
CA VAL A 22 -8.08 2.41 3.79
C VAL A 22 -7.56 2.37 2.35
N VAL A 23 -6.75 3.37 2.02
CA VAL A 23 -6.00 3.45 0.77
C VAL A 23 -4.53 3.67 1.10
N VAL A 24 -3.65 2.86 0.52
CA VAL A 24 -2.20 3.04 0.59
C VAL A 24 -1.76 3.79 -0.65
N THR A 25 -0.90 4.78 -0.50
CA THR A 25 -0.33 5.55 -1.61
C THR A 25 1.19 5.57 -1.50
N ASP A 26 1.87 5.36 -2.61
CA ASP A 26 3.33 5.39 -2.71
C ASP A 26 3.76 6.27 -3.90
N ALA A 27 4.43 7.38 -3.60
CA ALA A 27 4.90 8.31 -4.61
C ALA A 27 6.30 7.90 -5.09
N LEU A 28 6.40 7.49 -6.35
CA LEU A 28 7.67 7.03 -6.92
C LEU A 28 8.65 8.20 -7.07
N PRO A 29 9.90 8.06 -6.60
CA PRO A 29 10.94 9.06 -6.84
C PRO A 29 11.17 9.30 -8.33
N ALA A 30 11.68 10.49 -8.66
CA ALA A 30 12.09 10.79 -10.03
C ALA A 30 13.11 9.76 -10.54
N GLY A 31 12.87 9.25 -11.76
CA GLY A 31 13.72 8.22 -12.38
C GLY A 31 13.34 6.78 -12.03
N VAL A 32 12.39 6.55 -11.12
CA VAL A 32 11.79 5.23 -10.88
C VAL A 32 10.59 5.05 -11.80
N SER A 33 10.52 3.91 -12.49
CA SER A 33 9.39 3.54 -13.33
C SER A 33 8.62 2.39 -12.69
N PHE A 34 7.30 2.50 -12.67
CA PHE A 34 6.42 1.42 -12.25
C PHE A 34 6.51 0.25 -13.24
N VAL A 35 6.63 -0.96 -12.70
CA VAL A 35 6.58 -2.20 -13.49
C VAL A 35 5.26 -2.91 -13.24
N SER A 36 4.97 -3.21 -11.97
CA SER A 36 3.76 -3.89 -11.54
C SER A 36 3.55 -3.72 -10.04
N ALA A 37 2.31 -3.89 -9.60
CA ALA A 37 1.94 -4.08 -8.21
C ALA A 37 0.96 -5.25 -8.10
N ASP A 38 0.99 -5.92 -6.96
CA ASP A 38 -0.03 -6.89 -6.59
C ASP A 38 -1.24 -6.19 -5.94
N THR A 39 -2.23 -6.99 -5.53
CA THR A 39 -3.32 -6.55 -4.65
C THR A 39 -4.13 -5.35 -5.19
N GLY A 40 -4.21 -5.23 -6.52
CA GLY A 40 -4.98 -4.17 -7.19
C GLY A 40 -4.31 -2.80 -7.21
N GLY A 41 -3.00 -2.73 -6.94
CA GLY A 41 -2.23 -1.50 -7.03
C GLY A 41 -2.25 -0.90 -8.44
N SER A 42 -2.58 0.38 -8.55
CA SER A 42 -2.62 1.11 -9.82
C SER A 42 -1.75 2.36 -9.78
N LEU A 43 -0.94 2.57 -10.81
CA LEU A 43 -0.18 3.81 -11.01
C LEU A 43 -1.09 4.90 -11.60
N ASP A 44 -1.10 6.07 -10.96
CA ASP A 44 -1.59 7.32 -11.54
C ASP A 44 -0.61 8.45 -11.25
N ASN A 45 -0.22 9.19 -12.29
CA ASN A 45 0.66 10.36 -12.19
C ASN A 45 1.91 10.19 -11.27
N GLY A 46 2.60 9.05 -11.34
CA GLY A 46 3.78 8.76 -10.53
C GLY A 46 3.50 8.24 -9.11
N VAL A 47 2.23 8.05 -8.74
CA VAL A 47 1.80 7.52 -7.44
C VAL A 47 1.10 6.17 -7.64
N VAL A 48 1.58 5.13 -6.98
CA VAL A 48 0.91 3.83 -6.94
C VAL A 48 -0.05 3.83 -5.76
N SER A 49 -1.31 3.43 -6.00
CA SER A 49 -2.35 3.41 -4.96
C SER A 49 -3.00 2.03 -4.84
N TRP A 50 -3.25 1.58 -3.61
CA TRP A 50 -3.93 0.31 -3.29
C TRP A 50 -5.18 0.55 -2.44
N PRO A 51 -6.39 0.22 -2.93
CA PRO A 51 -7.59 0.22 -2.11
C PRO A 51 -7.61 -1.02 -1.22
N VAL A 52 -7.18 -0.88 0.03
CA VAL A 52 -7.15 -1.97 1.03
C VAL A 52 -8.53 -2.26 1.61
N GLY A 53 -9.41 -1.26 1.65
CA GLY A 53 -10.77 -1.41 2.17
C GLY A 53 -10.80 -1.39 3.69
N THR A 54 -11.26 -2.45 4.33
CA THR A 54 -11.37 -2.52 5.80
C THR A 54 -10.17 -3.24 6.40
N LEU A 55 -9.47 -2.59 7.33
CA LEU A 55 -8.47 -3.21 8.19
C LEU A 55 -9.02 -3.36 9.61
N ALA A 56 -9.29 -4.60 10.01
CA ALA A 56 -9.77 -4.91 11.35
C ALA A 56 -8.82 -4.41 12.44
N ALA A 57 -9.36 -4.01 13.58
CA ALA A 57 -8.55 -3.60 14.73
C ALA A 57 -7.61 -4.73 15.17
N ALA A 58 -6.37 -4.37 15.53
CA ALA A 58 -5.49 -5.26 16.28
C ALA A 58 -6.09 -5.48 17.68
N ARG A 59 -7.02 -6.43 17.80
CA ARG A 59 -7.64 -6.79 19.09
C ARG A 59 -6.53 -7.16 20.08
N ARG A 60 -6.40 -6.39 21.17
CA ARG A 60 -5.87 -6.94 22.42
C ARG A 60 -7.01 -7.66 23.12
N SER A 61 -7.07 -8.97 22.94
CA SER A 61 -7.85 -9.83 23.85
C SER A 61 -7.16 -9.80 25.21
N THR A 62 -7.77 -9.11 26.18
CA THR A 62 -7.43 -9.28 27.61
C THR A 62 -8.30 -10.40 28.17
#